data_AF-A0AAU2WZG3-F1
#
_entry.id   AF-A0AAU2WZG3-F1
#
_cell.length_a   1.000
_cell.length_b   1.000
_cell.length_c   1.000
_cell.angle_alpha   90.00
_cell.angle_beta   90.00
_cell.angle_gamma   90.00
#
_symmetry.space_group_name_H-M   'P 1'
#
loop_
_entity.id
_entity.type
_entity.pdbx_description
1 polymer ?
#
loop_
_entity_poly.entity_id
_entity_poly.type
_entity_poly.pdbx_seq_one_letter_code
_entity_poly.pdbx_strand_id
1 'polypeptide(L)'
;MSARRFRLPAFALVTTLAFAAVGCSSSDDGAGKTQSGADQPAASQGQPPGSPPAGDGTAAGADPAAGHGDSHGAAPASDQTSTGAAEPATGDETFFAASLNGANEVPGTDGKAVGDKDGKATALVRIMGDQVSFGIRWEGIAPPSAAHLHLGAKGANGPVKVPFFAAPLPDSALATTGSVKVADAALLEQIRNEPGGIYFNLHTGEFPGGAVRGQLVKLAKPVDIKSVLKNGTLPAEADAKQEVQNAEGKKTGDADGKATTSVRPWGNCIDYSFSWTGVAPPTLGHLHKAPPGSNGDVVATLFDGKAGLPQSITGLAGSAEGIDPAIVDRINANPGNYYTNLHTGEFPGGAVRGQLSPPVVPKSPALNLAVVTGNQIYQCTSKDGVFAFTQLDVKARIEGDIDHTFVNKTAGPPQWVAPDGSAVTGAVATKTPNGDANIPELVLNATQTGKPSGLFASTTQILRLNTQGGVAPAGTCDPAAQPTVQVPYKADYVFIG
;
A
#
# COMPACT_ATOMS: atom_id res chain seq x y z
N MET A 1 -71.08 0.10 -4.08
CA MET A 1 -70.32 -1.17 -4.05
C MET A 1 -68.91 -0.87 -3.56
N SER A 2 -68.52 -1.59 -2.49
CA SER A 2 -67.26 -1.61 -1.71
C SER A 2 -66.04 -0.78 -2.11
N ALA A 3 -65.63 0.08 -1.17
CA ALA A 3 -64.24 0.49 -1.00
C ALA A 3 -63.44 -0.63 -0.31
N ARG A 4 -62.37 -1.13 -0.95
CA ARG A 4 -61.38 -2.01 -0.32
C ARG A 4 -60.17 -1.17 0.12
N ARG A 5 -59.93 -1.13 1.43
CA ARG A 5 -58.69 -0.66 2.04
C ARG A 5 -57.60 -1.72 1.86
N PHE A 6 -56.45 -1.34 1.29
CA PHE A 6 -55.23 -2.14 1.36
C PHE A 6 -54.32 -1.55 2.45
N ARG A 7 -53.98 -2.39 3.44
CA ARG A 7 -52.96 -2.12 4.46
C ARG A 7 -51.60 -2.56 3.91
N LEU A 8 -50.58 -1.70 4.02
CA LEU A 8 -49.18 -2.06 3.87
C LEU A 8 -48.68 -2.80 5.14
N PRO A 9 -47.78 -3.80 5.03
CA PRO A 9 -47.19 -4.44 6.20
C PRO A 9 -46.02 -3.60 6.75
N ALA A 10 -45.92 -3.56 8.07
CA ALA A 10 -44.81 -2.96 8.80
C ALA A 10 -43.56 -3.82 8.66
N PHE A 11 -42.46 -3.22 8.20
CA PHE A 11 -41.13 -3.83 8.27
C PHE A 11 -40.62 -3.78 9.71
N ALA A 12 -40.29 -4.95 10.26
CA ALA A 12 -39.61 -5.08 11.53
C ALA A 12 -38.16 -4.57 11.39
N LEU A 13 -37.81 -3.59 12.23
CA LEU A 13 -36.45 -3.08 12.37
C LEU A 13 -35.59 -4.16 13.05
N VAL A 14 -34.69 -4.79 12.30
CA VAL A 14 -33.64 -5.62 12.88
C VAL A 14 -32.53 -4.67 13.35
N THR A 15 -32.40 -4.52 14.66
CA THR A 15 -31.30 -3.82 15.31
C THR A 15 -30.01 -4.60 15.08
N THR A 16 -29.17 -4.13 14.16
CA THR A 16 -27.77 -4.56 14.07
C THR A 16 -27.01 -4.00 15.27
N LEU A 17 -26.44 -4.90 16.06
CA LEU A 17 -25.42 -4.57 17.06
C LEU A 17 -24.24 -3.93 16.31
N ALA A 18 -24.05 -2.62 16.47
CA ALA A 18 -22.86 -1.95 16.01
C ALA A 18 -21.69 -2.36 16.91
N PHE A 19 -20.86 -3.28 16.44
CA PHE A 19 -19.45 -3.28 16.86
C PHE A 19 -18.86 -2.00 16.26
N ALA A 20 -18.70 -0.97 17.10
CA ALA A 20 -17.86 0.16 16.73
C ALA A 20 -16.44 -0.37 16.60
N ALA A 21 -16.00 -0.66 15.37
CA ALA A 21 -14.58 -0.68 15.07
C ALA A 21 -14.09 0.73 15.41
N VAL A 22 -13.35 0.85 16.50
CA VAL A 22 -12.75 2.11 16.92
C VAL A 22 -11.55 2.35 16.01
N GLY A 23 -11.83 2.66 14.74
CA GLY A 23 -10.82 3.07 13.78
C GLY A 23 -10.15 4.36 14.24
N CYS A 24 -9.02 4.70 13.63
CA CYS A 24 -8.29 5.91 13.99
C CYS A 24 -9.17 7.16 13.91
N SER A 25 -9.26 7.91 15.01
CA SER A 25 -10.00 9.18 15.07
C SER A 25 -9.05 10.36 15.03
N SER A 26 -9.22 11.27 14.06
CA SER A 26 -8.51 12.54 14.03
C SER A 26 -9.15 13.50 15.04
N SER A 27 -8.41 13.91 16.07
CA SER A 27 -8.82 14.96 17.00
C SER A 27 -8.35 16.36 16.54
N ASP A 28 -8.60 16.70 15.27
CA ASP A 28 -8.40 18.06 14.74
C ASP A 28 -9.76 18.78 14.64
N ASP A 29 -10.36 19.08 15.79
CA ASP A 29 -11.48 20.02 15.92
C ASP A 29 -11.31 20.89 17.18
N GLY A 30 -10.24 21.68 17.17
CA GLY A 30 -9.97 22.70 18.19
C GLY A 30 -10.52 24.07 17.82
N ALA A 31 -11.85 24.24 17.77
CA ALA A 31 -12.47 25.57 17.82
C ALA A 31 -13.93 25.56 18.31
N GLY A 32 -14.10 25.63 19.63
CA GLY A 32 -15.20 26.35 20.28
C GLY A 32 -16.56 25.66 20.37
N LYS A 33 -16.87 25.09 21.55
CA LYS A 33 -18.09 25.40 22.30
C LYS A 33 -18.02 24.87 23.75
N THR A 34 -18.34 25.76 24.66
CA THR A 34 -18.39 25.59 26.11
C THR A 34 -19.64 24.82 26.58
N GLN A 35 -19.41 23.89 27.51
CA GLN A 35 -20.21 23.43 28.67
C GLN A 35 -21.72 23.11 28.52
N SER A 36 -22.15 21.94 29.01
CA SER A 36 -22.78 21.83 30.35
C SER A 36 -23.31 20.42 30.69
N GLY A 37 -23.06 19.98 31.95
CA GLY A 37 -23.86 19.03 32.76
C GLY A 37 -23.81 17.54 32.38
N ALA A 38 -23.81 16.55 33.28
CA ALA A 38 -23.87 16.51 34.74
C ALA A 38 -23.42 15.11 35.22
N ASP A 39 -22.84 15.04 36.41
CA ASP A 39 -22.57 13.83 37.19
C ASP A 39 -23.85 13.00 37.47
N GLN A 40 -23.74 11.67 37.50
CA GLN A 40 -23.81 10.86 38.75
C GLN A 40 -23.76 9.33 38.52
N PRO A 41 -23.40 8.52 39.55
CA PRO A 41 -22.71 7.22 39.44
C PRO A 41 -23.49 6.00 39.97
N ALA A 42 -22.98 4.78 39.73
CA ALA A 42 -23.01 3.55 40.60
C ALA A 42 -22.57 2.30 39.79
N ALA A 43 -21.51 1.56 40.19
CA ALA A 43 -21.50 0.29 40.97
C ALA A 43 -22.24 -0.91 40.34
N SER A 44 -21.93 -2.20 40.55
CA SER A 44 -20.78 -3.08 40.82
C SER A 44 -21.34 -4.54 40.70
N GLN A 45 -20.49 -5.59 40.79
CA GLN A 45 -20.82 -7.05 40.86
C GLN A 45 -21.19 -7.70 39.51
N GLY A 46 -20.80 -8.93 39.13
CA GLY A 46 -20.03 -10.00 39.76
C GLY A 46 -20.27 -11.34 39.02
N GLN A 47 -19.17 -11.95 38.55
CA GLN A 47 -18.89 -13.41 38.31
C GLN A 47 -19.66 -14.32 37.31
N PRO A 48 -18.98 -15.39 36.82
CA PRO A 48 -19.26 -16.14 35.59
C PRO A 48 -19.94 -17.51 35.83
N PRO A 49 -20.28 -18.26 34.76
CA PRO A 49 -19.54 -19.50 34.40
C PRO A 49 -19.52 -19.72 32.85
N GLY A 50 -18.88 -20.69 32.19
CA GLY A 50 -18.16 -21.92 32.47
C GLY A 50 -18.04 -22.69 31.14
N SER A 51 -16.91 -23.34 30.85
CA SER A 51 -16.66 -24.15 29.64
C SER A 51 -17.46 -25.47 29.63
N PRO A 52 -17.66 -26.08 28.45
CA PRO A 52 -17.27 -27.51 28.26
C PRO A 52 -16.75 -27.78 26.80
N PRO A 53 -16.47 -29.04 26.36
CA PRO A 53 -15.10 -29.50 26.09
C PRO A 53 -14.83 -29.88 24.62
N ALA A 54 -13.56 -30.23 24.37
CA ALA A 54 -13.01 -30.79 23.15
C ALA A 54 -13.55 -32.20 22.81
N GLY A 55 -13.57 -32.53 21.51
CA GLY A 55 -13.76 -33.88 20.99
C GLY A 55 -12.85 -34.12 19.79
N ASP A 56 -11.92 -35.06 19.95
CA ASP A 56 -11.05 -35.65 18.94
C ASP A 56 -11.82 -36.56 17.97
N GLY A 57 -11.31 -36.72 16.74
CA GLY A 57 -11.77 -37.73 15.79
C GLY A 57 -10.96 -37.78 14.49
N THR A 58 -10.01 -38.71 14.42
CA THR A 58 -9.05 -39.01 13.35
C THR A 58 -9.63 -39.77 12.13
N ALA A 59 -9.15 -39.39 10.93
CA ALA A 59 -8.67 -40.14 9.75
C ALA A 59 -9.30 -41.46 9.24
N ALA A 60 -9.53 -41.58 7.91
CA ALA A 60 -8.70 -42.35 6.93
C ALA A 60 -9.43 -42.90 5.65
N GLY A 61 -8.75 -42.87 4.48
CA GLY A 61 -8.87 -43.76 3.29
C GLY A 61 -9.60 -43.21 2.04
N ALA A 62 -8.96 -42.75 0.94
CA ALA A 62 -8.31 -43.43 -0.22
C ALA A 62 -9.30 -44.28 -1.08
N ASP A 63 -9.40 -44.29 -2.43
CA ASP A 63 -8.75 -43.74 -3.67
C ASP A 63 -9.63 -44.25 -4.87
N PRO A 64 -9.30 -44.17 -6.19
CA PRO A 64 -8.94 -43.04 -7.09
C PRO A 64 -9.83 -42.98 -8.38
N ALA A 65 -9.75 -41.90 -9.19
CA ALA A 65 -9.59 -41.91 -10.67
C ALA A 65 -10.00 -40.61 -11.41
N ALA A 66 -9.13 -40.23 -12.37
CA ALA A 66 -9.38 -39.52 -13.63
C ALA A 66 -9.54 -37.97 -13.66
N GLY A 67 -8.37 -37.30 -13.68
CA GLY A 67 -7.92 -36.33 -14.69
C GLY A 67 -8.81 -35.15 -15.12
N HIS A 68 -8.36 -33.92 -14.83
CA HIS A 68 -8.25 -32.79 -15.77
C HIS A 68 -7.60 -31.55 -15.09
N GLY A 69 -6.43 -31.14 -15.58
CA GLY A 69 -6.01 -29.73 -15.68
C GLY A 69 -5.90 -28.85 -14.42
N ASP A 70 -5.11 -29.25 -13.42
CA ASP A 70 -4.73 -28.37 -12.30
C ASP A 70 -3.38 -27.68 -12.57
N SER A 71 -3.39 -26.36 -12.75
CA SER A 71 -2.20 -25.54 -12.56
C SER A 71 -2.50 -24.16 -11.99
N HIS A 72 -3.37 -24.10 -10.99
CA HIS A 72 -3.21 -23.12 -9.89
C HIS A 72 -2.49 -23.82 -8.75
N GLY A 73 -1.28 -24.30 -9.04
CA GLY A 73 -0.40 -24.76 -7.98
C GLY A 73 -0.10 -23.58 -7.08
N ALA A 74 -0.34 -23.74 -5.78
CA ALA A 74 0.42 -23.04 -4.78
C ALA A 74 1.89 -23.36 -5.05
N ALA A 75 2.54 -22.57 -5.91
CA ALA A 75 3.97 -22.65 -6.07
C ALA A 75 4.52 -22.31 -4.69
N PRO A 76 5.22 -23.25 -4.01
CA PRO A 76 5.82 -22.91 -2.74
C PRO A 76 6.69 -21.68 -2.98
N ALA A 77 6.58 -20.67 -2.11
CA ALA A 77 7.58 -19.61 -2.06
C ALA A 77 8.93 -20.33 -2.06
N SER A 78 9.76 -20.06 -3.06
CA SER A 78 10.99 -20.81 -3.25
C SER A 78 11.80 -20.75 -1.96
N ASP A 79 12.09 -21.92 -1.38
CA ASP A 79 12.90 -22.13 -0.17
C ASP A 79 14.40 -21.87 -0.46
N GLN A 80 14.68 -20.79 -1.18
CA GLN A 80 15.98 -20.40 -1.71
C GLN A 80 16.32 -19.01 -1.16
N THR A 81 16.25 -18.84 0.15
CA THR A 81 16.67 -17.62 0.84
C THR A 81 17.62 -17.99 1.97
N SER A 82 18.92 -17.74 1.77
CA SER A 82 19.89 -17.87 2.85
C SER A 82 19.71 -16.72 3.85
N THR A 83 19.82 -17.04 5.14
CA THR A 83 19.74 -16.11 6.28
C THR A 83 21.03 -15.28 6.46
N GLY A 84 21.79 -15.06 5.39
CA GLY A 84 22.97 -14.19 5.42
C GLY A 84 22.56 -12.80 4.96
N ALA A 85 23.19 -11.76 5.52
CA ALA A 85 23.20 -10.44 4.89
C ALA A 85 23.60 -10.63 3.42
N ALA A 86 22.63 -10.56 2.51
CA ALA A 86 22.86 -10.81 1.10
C ALA A 86 23.93 -9.82 0.65
N GLU A 87 25.05 -10.34 0.12
CA GLU A 87 26.06 -9.51 -0.54
C GLU A 87 25.33 -8.59 -1.52
N PRO A 88 25.66 -7.27 -1.57
CA PRO A 88 24.95 -6.36 -2.46
C PRO A 88 25.04 -6.93 -3.87
N ALA A 89 23.90 -7.27 -4.48
CA ALA A 89 23.92 -7.68 -5.87
C ALA A 89 24.58 -6.56 -6.71
N THR A 90 25.28 -6.93 -7.78
CA THR A 90 25.99 -5.98 -8.64
C THR A 90 25.41 -6.08 -10.06
N GLY A 91 25.35 -4.96 -10.77
CA GLY A 91 24.86 -4.90 -12.16
C GLY A 91 23.84 -3.79 -12.41
N ASP A 92 23.38 -3.71 -13.66
CA ASP A 92 22.41 -2.70 -14.08
C ASP A 92 21.07 -2.88 -13.39
N GLU A 93 20.59 -1.80 -12.77
CA GLU A 93 19.33 -1.79 -12.05
C GLU A 93 18.19 -1.39 -12.99
N THR A 94 17.08 -2.12 -12.92
CA THR A 94 15.84 -1.71 -13.59
C THR A 94 14.70 -1.64 -12.57
N PHE A 95 13.92 -0.56 -12.67
CA PHE A 95 12.83 -0.29 -11.77
C PHE A 95 11.50 -0.33 -12.51
N PHE A 96 10.48 -0.82 -11.82
CA PHE A 96 9.12 -0.92 -12.32
C PHE A 96 8.15 -0.47 -11.24
N ALA A 97 6.98 -0.02 -11.66
CA ALA A 97 5.84 0.19 -10.79
C ALA A 97 4.57 -0.40 -11.40
N ALA A 98 3.57 -0.65 -10.56
CA ALA A 98 2.21 -0.96 -10.97
C ALA A 98 1.19 -0.29 -10.04
N SER A 99 0.12 0.25 -10.63
CA SER A 99 -1.13 0.55 -9.91
C SER A 99 -2.02 -0.69 -9.98
N LEU A 100 -2.28 -1.31 -8.82
CA LEU A 100 -3.11 -2.50 -8.71
C LEU A 100 -4.51 -2.10 -8.28
N ASN A 101 -5.52 -2.68 -8.92
CA ASN A 101 -6.93 -2.45 -8.63
C ASN A 101 -7.70 -3.76 -8.80
N GLY A 102 -8.73 -4.01 -7.99
CA GLY A 102 -9.52 -5.24 -8.14
C GLY A 102 -10.34 -5.29 -9.43
N ALA A 103 -10.69 -4.14 -10.02
CA ALA A 103 -11.32 -4.06 -11.34
C ALA A 103 -10.42 -4.55 -12.49
N ASN A 104 -9.11 -4.68 -12.26
CA ASN A 104 -8.17 -5.24 -13.22
C ASN A 104 -8.07 -6.77 -13.14
N GLU A 105 -8.69 -7.40 -12.14
CA GLU A 105 -8.70 -8.86 -12.04
C GLU A 105 -9.49 -9.49 -13.18
N VAL A 106 -9.00 -10.65 -13.61
CA VAL A 106 -9.62 -11.41 -14.69
C VAL A 106 -10.16 -12.71 -14.10
N PRO A 107 -11.48 -12.91 -14.06
CA PRO A 107 -12.07 -14.14 -13.54
C PRO A 107 -11.54 -15.39 -14.22
N GLY A 108 -11.17 -16.39 -13.42
CA GLY A 108 -10.86 -17.73 -13.90
C GLY A 108 -12.10 -18.52 -14.30
N THR A 109 -11.91 -19.68 -14.91
CA THR A 109 -13.00 -20.62 -15.22
C THR A 109 -13.45 -21.46 -14.01
N ASP A 110 -12.69 -21.39 -12.92
CA ASP A 110 -12.90 -22.17 -11.69
C ASP A 110 -13.96 -21.56 -10.74
N GLY A 111 -14.56 -20.43 -11.12
CA GLY A 111 -15.66 -19.81 -10.38
C GLY A 111 -15.24 -19.16 -9.06
N LYS A 112 -13.95 -19.01 -8.78
CA LYS A 112 -13.47 -18.34 -7.56
C LYS A 112 -13.73 -16.84 -7.60
N ALA A 113 -13.92 -16.27 -6.41
CA ALA A 113 -13.98 -14.83 -6.23
C ALA A 113 -12.64 -14.19 -6.63
N VAL A 114 -12.72 -13.13 -7.42
CA VAL A 114 -11.59 -12.28 -7.81
C VAL A 114 -12.04 -10.82 -7.72
N GLY A 115 -11.07 -9.93 -7.50
CA GLY A 115 -11.27 -8.49 -7.57
C GLY A 115 -12.00 -7.93 -6.35
N ASP A 116 -11.22 -7.40 -5.43
CA ASP A 116 -11.74 -6.56 -4.37
C ASP A 116 -12.13 -5.19 -4.95
N LYS A 117 -13.41 -4.84 -4.84
CA LYS A 117 -13.96 -3.66 -5.54
C LYS A 117 -13.42 -2.34 -4.98
N ASP A 118 -13.13 -2.34 -3.69
CA ASP A 118 -12.62 -1.16 -2.98
C ASP A 118 -11.10 -1.22 -2.83
N GLY A 119 -10.50 -2.34 -3.26
CA GLY A 119 -9.08 -2.62 -3.15
C GLY A 119 -8.22 -1.88 -4.17
N LYS A 120 -7.16 -1.24 -3.67
CA LYS A 120 -6.07 -0.71 -4.49
C LYS A 120 -4.72 -0.97 -3.83
N ALA A 121 -3.67 -1.05 -4.65
CA ALA A 121 -2.30 -1.12 -4.16
C ALA A 121 -1.30 -0.46 -5.11
N THR A 122 -0.14 -0.10 -4.58
CA THR A 122 1.04 0.28 -5.34
C THR A 122 2.07 -0.82 -5.18
N ALA A 123 2.62 -1.30 -6.28
CA ALA A 123 3.81 -2.15 -6.26
C ALA A 123 4.99 -1.43 -6.90
N LEU A 124 6.14 -1.47 -6.24
CA LEU A 124 7.44 -1.08 -6.78
C LEU A 124 8.30 -2.33 -6.87
N VAL A 125 8.99 -2.52 -8.00
CA VAL A 125 9.89 -3.65 -8.22
C VAL A 125 11.23 -3.12 -8.69
N ARG A 126 12.31 -3.66 -8.13
CA ARG A 126 13.67 -3.43 -8.60
C ARG A 126 14.30 -4.76 -8.93
N ILE A 127 14.96 -4.84 -10.08
CA ILE A 127 15.79 -5.98 -10.42
C ILE A 127 17.23 -5.52 -10.57
N MET A 128 18.13 -6.14 -9.81
CA MET A 128 19.57 -5.94 -9.84
C MET A 128 20.25 -7.31 -9.84
N GLY A 129 20.94 -7.65 -10.93
CA GLY A 129 21.42 -9.02 -11.14
C GLY A 129 20.26 -10.03 -11.05
N ASP A 130 20.42 -11.06 -10.21
CA ASP A 130 19.42 -12.10 -9.91
C ASP A 130 18.46 -11.73 -8.76
N GLN A 131 18.65 -10.57 -8.11
CA GLN A 131 17.83 -10.13 -7.00
C GLN A 131 16.64 -9.31 -7.48
N VAL A 132 15.43 -9.76 -7.15
CA VAL A 132 14.17 -9.02 -7.34
C VAL A 132 13.70 -8.51 -5.99
N SER A 133 13.82 -7.20 -5.78
CA SER A 133 13.29 -6.50 -4.61
C SER A 133 11.90 -5.95 -4.90
N PHE A 134 11.02 -6.00 -3.91
CA PHE A 134 9.66 -5.47 -4.02
C PHE A 134 9.31 -4.57 -2.84
N GLY A 135 8.42 -3.62 -3.09
CA GLY A 135 7.76 -2.80 -2.08
C GLY A 135 6.30 -2.66 -2.47
N ILE A 136 5.40 -3.01 -1.57
CA ILE A 136 3.97 -2.96 -1.79
C ILE A 136 3.29 -2.16 -0.68
N ARG A 137 2.31 -1.33 -1.06
CA ARG A 137 1.40 -0.63 -0.14
C ARG A 137 -0.03 -0.85 -0.63
N TRP A 138 -0.95 -1.16 0.26
CA TRP A 138 -2.33 -1.46 -0.08
C TRP A 138 -3.33 -0.69 0.78
N GLU A 139 -4.52 -0.49 0.22
CA GLU A 139 -5.65 0.18 0.84
C GLU A 139 -6.93 -0.53 0.39
N GLY A 140 -7.92 -0.62 1.28
CA GLY A 140 -9.21 -1.21 0.96
C GLY A 140 -9.21 -2.72 0.73
N ILE A 141 -8.13 -3.43 1.11
CA ILE A 141 -8.06 -4.90 1.14
C ILE A 141 -7.56 -5.38 2.50
N ALA A 142 -7.92 -6.59 2.89
CA ALA A 142 -7.28 -7.29 4.00
C ALA A 142 -5.77 -7.49 3.76
N PRO A 143 -4.94 -7.68 4.80
CA PRO A 143 -3.51 -7.95 4.62
C PRO A 143 -3.28 -9.09 3.61
N PRO A 144 -2.41 -8.89 2.61
CA PRO A 144 -2.14 -9.91 1.61
C PRO A 144 -1.63 -11.22 2.24
N SER A 145 -2.13 -12.35 1.73
CA SER A 145 -1.65 -13.69 2.05
C SER A 145 -0.69 -14.25 1.02
N ALA A 146 -0.64 -13.66 -0.18
CA ALA A 146 0.36 -13.96 -1.18
C ALA A 146 0.59 -12.78 -2.14
N ALA A 147 1.78 -12.74 -2.74
CA ALA A 147 2.14 -11.76 -3.75
C ALA A 147 3.03 -12.40 -4.82
N HIS A 148 2.74 -12.10 -6.09
CA HIS A 148 3.43 -12.71 -7.22
C HIS A 148 3.61 -11.74 -8.40
N LEU A 149 4.64 -11.99 -9.22
CA LEU A 149 4.62 -11.61 -10.63
C LEU A 149 4.14 -12.78 -11.49
N HIS A 150 3.29 -12.48 -12.44
CA HIS A 150 2.78 -13.42 -13.43
C HIS A 150 3.12 -12.96 -14.85
N LEU A 151 3.24 -13.93 -15.76
CA LEU A 151 3.39 -13.68 -17.19
C LEU A 151 2.01 -13.69 -17.87
N GLY A 152 1.46 -12.52 -18.18
CA GLY A 152 0.19 -12.38 -18.88
C GLY A 152 -0.14 -10.93 -19.25
N ALA A 153 -0.53 -10.74 -20.51
CA ALA A 153 -0.94 -9.43 -21.02
C ALA A 153 -2.19 -8.87 -20.31
N LYS A 154 -2.45 -7.57 -20.50
CA LYS A 154 -3.66 -6.91 -19.98
C LYS A 154 -4.92 -7.66 -20.41
N GLY A 155 -5.78 -7.99 -19.46
CA GLY A 155 -7.03 -8.73 -19.71
C GLY A 155 -6.88 -10.25 -19.83
N ALA A 156 -5.69 -10.82 -19.65
CA ALA A 156 -5.46 -12.27 -19.71
C ALA A 156 -4.79 -12.80 -18.44
N ASN A 157 -5.24 -13.94 -17.92
CA ASN A 157 -4.52 -14.65 -16.85
C ASN A 157 -3.28 -15.36 -17.39
N GLY A 158 -2.36 -15.71 -16.49
CA GLY A 158 -1.11 -16.37 -16.86
C GLY A 158 -0.35 -16.91 -15.66
N PRO A 159 0.69 -17.74 -15.88
CA PRO A 159 1.36 -18.48 -14.82
C PRO A 159 2.15 -17.55 -13.88
N VAL A 160 2.25 -17.96 -12.61
CA VAL A 160 3.18 -17.37 -11.63
C VAL A 160 4.61 -17.57 -12.12
N LYS A 161 5.41 -16.50 -12.09
CA LYS A 161 6.82 -16.51 -12.48
C LYS A 161 7.76 -16.12 -11.35
N VAL A 162 7.37 -15.18 -10.50
CA VAL A 162 8.16 -14.77 -9.33
C VAL A 162 7.25 -14.76 -8.11
N PRO A 163 7.29 -15.79 -7.25
CA PRO A 163 6.61 -15.74 -5.98
C PRO A 163 7.41 -14.93 -4.96
N PHE A 164 6.75 -13.98 -4.29
CA PHE A 164 7.38 -13.15 -3.26
C PHE A 164 7.16 -13.72 -1.86
N PHE A 165 5.92 -14.07 -1.52
CA PHE A 165 5.56 -14.73 -0.26
C PHE A 165 4.21 -15.44 -0.39
N ALA A 166 3.95 -16.39 0.51
CA ALA A 166 2.73 -17.20 0.56
C ALA A 166 2.30 -17.50 2.01
N ALA A 167 2.21 -16.45 2.84
CA ALA A 167 1.66 -16.51 4.19
C ALA A 167 1.01 -15.16 4.54
N PRO A 168 -0.04 -15.15 5.40
CA PRO A 168 -0.72 -13.93 5.80
C PRO A 168 0.22 -12.97 6.55
N LEU A 169 0.11 -11.70 6.20
CA LEU A 169 0.75 -10.60 6.94
C LEU A 169 -0.08 -10.21 8.17
N PRO A 170 0.54 -9.55 9.17
CA PRO A 170 -0.19 -9.08 10.35
C PRO A 170 -1.36 -8.16 10.01
N ASP A 171 -2.43 -8.22 10.81
CA ASP A 171 -3.65 -7.43 10.60
C ASP A 171 -3.41 -5.91 10.55
N SER A 172 -2.43 -5.42 11.32
CA SER A 172 -2.06 -4.00 11.35
C SER A 172 -1.27 -3.55 10.12
N ALA A 173 -0.81 -4.47 9.25
CA ALA A 173 0.04 -4.15 8.13
C ALA A 173 -0.73 -3.48 6.97
N LEU A 174 -0.10 -2.46 6.39
CA LEU A 174 -0.58 -1.70 5.23
C LEU A 174 0.46 -1.59 4.11
N ALA A 175 1.72 -1.94 4.40
CA ALA A 175 2.79 -2.02 3.41
C ALA A 175 3.86 -3.02 3.84
N THR A 176 4.58 -3.60 2.88
CA THR A 176 5.74 -4.45 3.14
C THR A 176 6.79 -4.29 2.05
N THR A 177 8.05 -4.55 2.39
CA THR A 177 9.15 -4.68 1.42
C THR A 177 9.83 -6.02 1.58
N GLY A 178 10.49 -6.48 0.52
CA GLY A 178 11.24 -7.71 0.56
C GLY A 178 12.11 -7.93 -0.66
N SER A 179 12.74 -9.09 -0.73
CA SER A 179 13.44 -9.54 -1.92
C SER A 179 13.49 -11.05 -2.06
N VAL A 180 13.57 -11.51 -3.29
CA VAL A 180 13.79 -12.92 -3.64
C VAL A 180 14.91 -13.01 -4.68
N LYS A 181 15.57 -14.17 -4.76
CA LYS A 181 16.49 -14.49 -5.85
C LYS A 181 15.75 -15.22 -6.95
N VAL A 182 16.02 -14.84 -8.20
CA VAL A 182 15.46 -15.46 -9.39
C VAL A 182 16.61 -15.93 -10.27
N ALA A 183 16.82 -17.25 -10.32
CA ALA A 183 17.91 -17.86 -11.07
C ALA A 183 17.70 -17.83 -12.59
N ASP A 184 16.45 -17.70 -13.05
CA ASP A 184 16.11 -17.65 -14.48
C ASP A 184 16.45 -16.29 -15.09
N ALA A 185 17.64 -16.17 -15.65
CA ALA A 185 18.11 -14.94 -16.30
C ALA A 185 17.25 -14.55 -17.52
N ALA A 186 16.69 -15.51 -18.25
CA ALA A 186 15.85 -15.23 -19.42
C ALA A 186 14.51 -14.61 -18.98
N LEU A 187 13.94 -15.08 -17.88
CA LEU A 187 12.77 -14.44 -17.26
C LEU A 187 13.08 -13.00 -16.83
N LEU A 188 14.23 -12.75 -16.19
CA LEU A 188 14.61 -11.41 -15.75
C LEU A 188 14.84 -10.44 -16.92
N GLU A 189 15.38 -10.93 -18.02
CA GLU A 189 15.49 -10.18 -19.27
C GLU A 189 14.11 -9.90 -19.88
N GLN A 190 13.22 -10.90 -19.91
CA GLN A 190 11.85 -10.72 -20.38
C GLN A 190 11.11 -9.64 -19.58
N ILE A 191 11.22 -9.63 -18.25
CA ILE A 191 10.59 -8.59 -17.42
C ILE A 191 11.13 -7.18 -17.75
N ARG A 192 12.44 -7.06 -18.09
CA ARG A 192 13.07 -5.78 -18.45
C ARG A 192 12.64 -5.23 -19.80
N ASN A 193 12.40 -6.12 -20.76
CA ASN A 193 12.16 -5.78 -22.15
C ASN A 193 10.66 -5.71 -22.46
N GLU A 194 9.84 -6.52 -21.79
CA GLU A 194 8.40 -6.65 -22.04
C GLU A 194 7.56 -6.48 -20.76
N PRO A 195 7.75 -5.41 -19.96
CA PRO A 195 7.07 -5.26 -18.67
C PRO A 195 5.54 -5.22 -18.79
N GLY A 196 4.99 -4.73 -19.91
CA GLY A 196 3.53 -4.71 -20.13
C GLY A 196 2.89 -6.09 -20.33
N GLY A 197 3.69 -7.14 -20.49
CA GLY A 197 3.26 -8.55 -20.48
C GLY A 197 3.36 -9.20 -19.10
N ILE A 198 3.75 -8.46 -18.06
CA ILE A 198 3.97 -8.95 -16.70
C ILE A 198 3.08 -8.16 -15.75
N TYR A 199 2.32 -8.86 -14.90
CA TYR A 199 1.51 -8.20 -13.88
C TYR A 199 1.91 -8.61 -12.47
N PHE A 200 1.75 -7.66 -11.55
CA PHE A 200 1.82 -7.87 -10.12
C PHE A 200 0.42 -8.20 -9.60
N ASN A 201 0.32 -9.20 -8.73
CA ASN A 201 -0.94 -9.60 -8.12
C ASN A 201 -0.78 -9.79 -6.60
N LEU A 202 -1.81 -9.37 -5.86
CA LEU A 202 -1.93 -9.61 -4.42
C LEU A 202 -3.18 -10.46 -4.17
N HIS A 203 -3.07 -11.41 -3.26
CA HIS A 203 -4.17 -12.29 -2.86
C HIS A 203 -4.48 -12.07 -1.39
N THR A 204 -5.75 -12.21 -1.01
CA THR A 204 -6.20 -12.22 0.38
C THR A 204 -6.98 -13.51 0.67
N GLY A 205 -7.34 -13.73 1.93
CA GLY A 205 -8.20 -14.86 2.29
C GLY A 205 -9.58 -14.79 1.62
N GLU A 206 -10.14 -13.58 1.46
CA GLU A 206 -11.42 -13.35 0.78
C GLU A 206 -11.31 -13.53 -0.74
N PHE A 207 -10.20 -13.08 -1.32
CA PHE A 207 -9.95 -13.13 -2.77
C PHE A 207 -8.74 -14.00 -3.10
N PRO A 208 -8.85 -15.34 -2.98
CA PRO A 208 -7.73 -16.25 -3.22
C PRO A 208 -7.33 -16.29 -4.70
N GLY A 209 -8.25 -15.98 -5.62
CA GLY A 209 -7.96 -15.88 -7.06
C GLY A 209 -7.25 -14.58 -7.48
N GLY A 210 -7.09 -13.62 -6.56
CA GLY A 210 -6.52 -12.29 -6.81
C GLY A 210 -7.44 -11.21 -6.25
N ALA A 211 -6.94 -10.43 -5.29
CA ALA A 211 -7.64 -9.28 -4.72
C ALA A 211 -7.45 -8.04 -5.60
N VAL A 212 -6.20 -7.75 -5.98
CA VAL A 212 -5.85 -6.59 -6.82
C VAL A 212 -4.72 -6.92 -7.79
N ARG A 213 -4.81 -6.39 -9.01
CA ARG A 213 -3.88 -6.66 -10.12
C ARG A 213 -3.48 -5.39 -10.87
N GLY A 214 -2.24 -5.34 -11.37
CA GLY A 214 -1.73 -4.25 -12.19
C GLY A 214 -0.56 -4.66 -13.07
N GLN A 215 -0.50 -4.14 -14.30
CA GLN A 215 0.62 -4.40 -15.23
C GLN A 215 1.87 -3.62 -14.82
N LEU A 216 3.04 -4.20 -15.01
CA LEU A 216 4.31 -3.54 -14.73
C LEU A 216 4.58 -2.45 -15.78
N VAL A 217 5.04 -1.31 -15.28
CA VAL A 217 5.51 -0.19 -16.09
C VAL A 217 6.94 0.12 -15.69
N LYS A 218 7.85 0.11 -16.67
CA LYS A 218 9.26 0.46 -16.46
C LYS A 218 9.39 1.95 -16.12
N LEU A 219 10.08 2.25 -15.02
CA LEU A 219 10.33 3.60 -14.57
C LEU A 219 11.47 4.25 -15.36
N ALA A 220 11.41 5.58 -15.48
CA ALA A 220 12.42 6.38 -16.18
C ALA A 220 13.62 6.73 -15.29
N LYS A 221 13.46 6.66 -13.96
CA LYS A 221 14.50 6.93 -12.96
C LYS A 221 14.49 5.87 -11.85
N PRO A 222 15.62 5.68 -11.15
CA PRO A 222 15.66 4.92 -9.91
C PRO A 222 14.66 5.45 -8.87
N VAL A 223 14.18 4.55 -8.01
CA VAL A 223 13.30 4.85 -6.89
C VAL A 223 13.77 4.10 -5.64
N ASP A 224 13.58 4.71 -4.47
CA ASP A 224 13.69 3.97 -3.22
C ASP A 224 12.46 3.06 -3.03
N ILE A 225 12.65 1.74 -3.19
CA ILE A 225 11.59 0.74 -2.99
C ILE A 225 10.99 0.81 -1.58
N LYS A 226 11.77 1.25 -0.57
CA LYS A 226 11.30 1.44 0.81
C LYS A 226 10.40 2.66 0.99
N SER A 227 10.23 3.50 -0.04
CA SER A 227 9.30 4.63 -0.01
C SER A 227 7.88 4.22 0.35
N VAL A 228 7.44 3.00 0.01
CA VAL A 228 6.11 2.47 0.36
C VAL A 228 5.86 2.38 1.87
N LEU A 229 6.92 2.29 2.68
CA LEU A 229 6.85 2.11 4.13
C LEU A 229 6.72 3.44 4.89
N LYS A 230 7.05 4.59 4.28
CA LYS A 230 7.30 5.85 5.00
C LYS A 230 5.99 6.47 5.49
N ASN A 231 5.83 6.61 6.81
CA ASN A 231 4.75 7.41 7.41
C ASN A 231 5.05 7.93 8.84
N GLY A 232 6.27 7.72 9.38
CA GLY A 232 6.61 8.11 10.75
C GLY A 232 7.27 9.49 10.84
N THR A 233 7.00 10.19 11.95
CA THR A 233 7.62 11.48 12.29
C THR A 233 8.75 11.32 13.30
N LEU A 234 8.75 10.24 14.08
CA LEU A 234 9.71 9.95 15.14
C LEU A 234 10.58 8.75 14.70
N PRO A 235 11.79 8.97 14.18
CA PRO A 235 12.65 7.90 13.70
C PRO A 235 13.42 7.24 14.86
N ALA A 236 13.83 5.99 14.66
CA ALA A 236 14.77 5.29 15.52
C ALA A 236 15.68 4.39 14.68
N GLU A 237 16.96 4.35 15.04
CA GLU A 237 17.92 3.39 14.49
C GLU A 237 18.12 2.31 15.55
N ALA A 238 17.80 1.07 15.19
CA ALA A 238 17.80 -0.07 16.08
C ALA A 238 18.96 -1.03 15.78
N ASP A 239 19.62 -1.48 16.84
CA ASP A 239 20.58 -2.58 16.76
C ASP A 239 20.69 -3.33 18.09
N ALA A 240 21.45 -4.42 18.09
CA ALA A 240 21.64 -5.24 19.28
C ALA A 240 22.42 -4.56 20.41
N LYS A 241 23.24 -3.54 20.13
CA LYS A 241 24.05 -2.89 21.17
C LYS A 241 23.19 -2.05 22.12
N GLN A 242 22.02 -1.66 21.66
CA GLN A 242 21.03 -0.93 22.46
C GLN A 242 20.16 -1.85 23.31
N GLU A 243 20.17 -3.17 23.05
CA GLU A 243 19.41 -4.12 23.85
C GLU A 243 19.91 -4.18 25.29
N VAL A 244 18.97 -4.29 26.22
CA VAL A 244 19.27 -4.39 27.66
C VAL A 244 18.80 -5.75 28.12
N GLN A 245 19.73 -6.54 28.66
CA GLN A 245 19.44 -7.89 29.12
C GLN A 245 18.34 -7.86 30.18
N ASN A 246 17.31 -8.69 29.99
CA ASN A 246 16.23 -8.78 30.96
C ASN A 246 16.66 -9.60 32.19
N ALA A 247 16.03 -9.34 33.33
CA ALA A 247 16.24 -10.11 34.56
C ALA A 247 15.74 -11.56 34.42
N GLU A 248 14.86 -11.84 33.45
CA GLU A 248 14.34 -13.18 33.18
C GLU A 248 15.31 -14.10 32.41
N GLY A 249 16.51 -13.61 32.04
CA GLY A 249 17.55 -14.43 31.41
C GLY A 249 17.23 -14.88 29.97
N LYS A 250 16.33 -14.19 29.27
CA LYS A 250 16.08 -14.45 27.84
C LYS A 250 17.25 -13.95 27.00
N LYS A 251 17.46 -14.59 25.85
CA LYS A 251 18.43 -14.13 24.85
C LYS A 251 17.99 -12.77 24.30
N THR A 252 18.93 -11.82 24.26
CA THR A 252 18.74 -10.46 23.76
C THR A 252 19.91 -10.07 22.87
N GLY A 253 19.64 -9.28 21.83
CA GLY A 253 20.67 -8.70 20.96
C GLY A 253 21.15 -9.64 19.85
N ASP A 254 20.65 -9.41 18.65
CA ASP A 254 21.11 -10.03 17.40
C ASP A 254 22.30 -9.28 16.80
N ALA A 255 23.50 -9.84 16.89
CA ALA A 255 24.75 -9.08 16.75
C ALA A 255 24.95 -8.43 15.36
N ASP A 256 24.43 -9.05 14.30
CA ASP A 256 24.41 -8.54 12.92
C ASP A 256 23.10 -7.80 12.57
N GLY A 257 22.12 -7.84 13.47
CA GLY A 257 20.83 -7.20 13.33
C GLY A 257 20.88 -5.69 13.38
N LYS A 258 20.28 -5.07 12.35
CA LYS A 258 19.97 -3.64 12.31
C LYS A 258 18.55 -3.41 11.78
N ALA A 259 17.88 -2.38 12.28
CA ALA A 259 16.63 -1.90 11.72
C ALA A 259 16.49 -0.39 11.77
N THR A 260 15.94 0.20 10.72
CA THR A 260 15.45 1.59 10.74
C THR A 260 13.96 1.54 11.05
N THR A 261 13.51 2.40 11.97
CA THR A 261 12.12 2.47 12.39
C THR A 261 11.64 3.91 12.33
N SER A 262 10.36 4.11 12.05
CA SER A 262 9.71 5.40 12.31
C SER A 262 8.31 5.17 12.84
N VAL A 263 7.89 6.01 13.78
CA VAL A 263 6.52 6.00 14.31
C VAL A 263 5.91 7.38 14.20
N ARG A 264 4.58 7.45 14.03
CA ARG A 264 3.80 8.68 14.09
C ARG A 264 2.59 8.44 15.00
N PRO A 265 2.63 8.90 16.24
CA PRO A 265 1.49 8.89 17.14
C PRO A 265 0.49 10.00 16.75
N TRP A 266 -0.78 9.66 16.57
CA TRP A 266 -1.84 10.63 16.25
C TRP A 266 -3.21 10.11 16.71
N GLY A 267 -4.05 10.99 17.27
CA GLY A 267 -5.37 10.59 17.78
C GLY A 267 -5.27 9.46 18.80
N ASN A 268 -5.77 8.28 18.42
CA ASN A 268 -5.72 7.01 19.17
C ASN A 268 -4.88 5.93 18.45
N CYS A 269 -3.98 6.34 17.56
CA CYS A 269 -3.21 5.44 16.70
C CYS A 269 -1.71 5.74 16.70
N ILE A 270 -0.94 4.73 16.32
CA ILE A 270 0.49 4.85 16.03
C ILE A 270 0.74 4.20 14.67
N ASP A 271 0.96 5.04 13.66
CA ASP A 271 1.51 4.56 12.39
C ASP A 271 2.96 4.17 12.62
N TYR A 272 3.39 3.05 12.05
CA TYR A 272 4.75 2.55 12.21
C TYR A 272 5.32 2.07 10.89
N SER A 273 6.65 2.08 10.81
CA SER A 273 7.40 1.48 9.71
C SER A 273 8.70 0.89 10.23
N PHE A 274 9.03 -0.32 9.82
CA PHE A 274 10.30 -0.98 10.07
C PHE A 274 10.95 -1.38 8.75
N SER A 275 12.27 -1.28 8.66
CA SER A 275 13.08 -1.98 7.65
C SER A 275 14.31 -2.55 8.33
N TRP A 276 14.59 -3.82 8.12
CA TRP A 276 15.67 -4.53 8.81
C TRP A 276 16.60 -5.28 7.86
N THR A 277 17.80 -5.56 8.38
CA THR A 277 18.84 -6.36 7.73
C THR A 277 19.57 -7.16 8.82
N GLY A 278 19.93 -8.41 8.52
CA GLY A 278 20.61 -9.27 9.50
C GLY A 278 19.74 -9.61 10.72
N VAL A 279 18.42 -9.56 10.57
CA VAL A 279 17.46 -9.94 11.61
C VAL A 279 16.64 -11.09 11.05
N ALA A 280 16.60 -12.23 11.75
CA ALA A 280 15.71 -13.34 11.41
C ALA A 280 14.24 -12.86 11.37
N PRO A 281 13.29 -13.59 10.74
CA PRO A 281 11.94 -13.05 10.58
C PRO A 281 11.31 -12.61 11.90
N PRO A 282 10.95 -11.31 12.00
CA PRO A 282 10.39 -10.79 13.23
C PRO A 282 9.08 -11.49 13.59
N THR A 283 8.92 -11.83 14.86
CA THR A 283 7.69 -12.37 15.43
C THR A 283 6.83 -11.26 16.00
N LEU A 284 7.44 -10.20 16.55
CA LEU A 284 6.74 -9.07 17.18
C LEU A 284 7.49 -7.76 16.94
N GLY A 285 6.74 -6.67 16.83
CA GLY A 285 7.25 -5.31 16.91
C GLY A 285 6.53 -4.54 18.01
N HIS A 286 7.28 -3.93 18.92
CA HIS A 286 6.72 -3.18 20.05
C HIS A 286 7.24 -1.76 20.12
N LEU A 287 6.43 -0.90 20.75
CA LEU A 287 6.86 0.36 21.34
C LEU A 287 6.83 0.23 22.86
N HIS A 288 7.90 0.63 23.52
CA HIS A 288 8.07 0.58 24.97
C HIS A 288 8.32 1.96 25.56
N LYS A 289 8.09 2.11 26.87
CA LYS A 289 8.39 3.33 27.62
C LYS A 289 9.55 3.13 28.60
N ALA A 290 10.74 3.57 28.21
CA ALA A 290 11.88 3.72 29.11
C ALA A 290 12.92 4.69 28.52
N PRO A 291 13.73 5.36 29.37
CA PRO A 291 14.90 6.07 28.89
C PRO A 291 15.96 5.10 28.31
N PRO A 292 16.97 5.62 27.60
CA PRO A 292 18.10 4.83 27.12
C PRO A 292 18.74 3.99 28.24
N GLY A 293 19.06 2.73 27.93
CA GLY A 293 19.77 1.84 28.86
C GLY A 293 18.88 1.20 29.94
N SER A 294 17.56 1.37 29.88
CA SER A 294 16.60 0.68 30.76
C SER A 294 15.52 -0.03 29.96
N ASN A 295 15.02 -1.16 30.46
CA ASN A 295 13.80 -1.81 29.93
C ASN A 295 12.56 -1.18 30.56
N GLY A 296 11.45 -1.18 29.84
CA GLY A 296 10.18 -0.69 30.35
C GLY A 296 8.98 -1.37 29.70
N ASP A 297 7.80 -1.02 30.19
CA ASP A 297 6.55 -1.64 29.78
C ASP A 297 6.27 -1.42 28.28
N VAL A 298 5.64 -2.42 27.66
CA VAL A 298 5.07 -2.30 26.32
C VAL A 298 3.92 -1.30 26.39
N VAL A 299 3.99 -0.25 25.58
CA VAL A 299 2.90 0.73 25.43
C VAL A 299 2.07 0.50 24.19
N ALA A 300 2.62 -0.16 23.17
CA ALA A 300 1.88 -0.59 22.00
C ALA A 300 2.51 -1.83 21.36
N THR A 301 1.67 -2.78 20.96
CA THR A 301 2.02 -3.80 19.97
C THR A 301 1.80 -3.21 18.60
N LEU A 302 2.90 -2.98 17.87
CA LEU A 302 2.86 -2.39 16.53
C LEU A 302 2.44 -3.44 15.51
N PHE A 303 3.01 -4.64 15.61
CA PHE A 303 2.55 -5.80 14.85
C PHE A 303 2.80 -7.12 15.59
N ASP A 304 2.00 -8.13 15.24
CA ASP A 304 2.15 -9.51 15.68
C ASP A 304 2.26 -10.44 14.46
N GLY A 305 3.49 -10.88 14.18
CA GLY A 305 3.83 -11.82 13.12
C GLY A 305 3.69 -13.28 13.53
N LYS A 306 3.12 -13.57 14.71
CA LYS A 306 2.92 -14.92 15.25
C LYS A 306 4.23 -15.72 15.30
N ALA A 307 4.37 -16.73 14.44
CA ALA A 307 5.54 -17.60 14.36
C ALA A 307 6.72 -16.97 13.60
N GLY A 308 6.52 -15.79 13.00
CA GLY A 308 7.52 -15.06 12.21
C GLY A 308 6.96 -14.65 10.86
N LEU A 309 7.37 -13.49 10.37
CA LEU A 309 7.05 -13.04 9.02
C LEU A 309 7.65 -13.96 7.93
N PRO A 310 7.14 -13.93 6.68
CA PRO A 310 7.82 -14.56 5.56
C PRO A 310 9.31 -14.16 5.45
N GLN A 311 10.19 -15.14 5.19
CA GLN A 311 11.65 -14.93 5.11
C GLN A 311 12.08 -13.90 4.05
N SER A 312 11.29 -13.74 2.99
CA SER A 312 11.57 -12.76 1.94
C SER A 312 11.30 -11.31 2.35
N ILE A 313 10.60 -11.08 3.47
CA ILE A 313 10.21 -9.75 3.94
C ILE A 313 11.32 -9.13 4.79
N THR A 314 11.63 -7.88 4.47
CA THR A 314 12.71 -7.08 5.10
C THR A 314 12.23 -5.72 5.57
N GLY A 315 10.92 -5.47 5.55
CA GLY A 315 10.31 -4.27 6.07
C GLY A 315 8.80 -4.35 6.10
N LEU A 316 8.17 -3.69 7.06
CA LEU A 316 6.74 -3.70 7.30
C LEU A 316 6.30 -2.33 7.80
N ALA A 317 5.17 -1.83 7.31
CA ALA A 317 4.54 -0.63 7.84
C ALA A 317 3.04 -0.85 8.01
N GLY A 318 2.44 -0.12 8.94
CA GLY A 318 1.07 -0.33 9.36
C GLY A 318 0.59 0.72 10.34
N SER A 319 -0.57 0.47 10.96
CA SER A 319 -1.10 1.30 12.04
C SER A 319 -1.56 0.43 13.21
N ALA A 320 -1.11 0.79 14.41
CA ALA A 320 -1.62 0.22 15.65
C ALA A 320 -2.74 1.12 16.18
N GLU A 321 -3.92 0.53 16.39
CA GLU A 321 -5.12 1.25 16.82
C GLU A 321 -5.43 1.02 18.31
N GLY A 322 -6.38 1.78 18.85
CA GLY A 322 -6.85 1.61 20.23
C GLY A 322 -5.86 2.09 21.31
N ILE A 323 -4.95 2.98 20.95
CA ILE A 323 -3.99 3.57 21.88
C ILE A 323 -4.67 4.70 22.65
N ASP A 324 -4.50 4.74 23.98
CA ASP A 324 -4.98 5.85 24.81
C ASP A 324 -4.39 7.18 24.29
N PRO A 325 -5.22 8.17 23.93
CA PRO A 325 -4.74 9.48 23.47
C PRO A 325 -3.75 10.15 24.44
N ALA A 326 -3.87 9.93 25.75
CA ALA A 326 -2.91 10.45 26.72
C ALA A 326 -1.53 9.77 26.60
N ILE A 327 -1.45 8.52 26.12
CA ILE A 327 -0.18 7.88 25.76
C ILE A 327 0.38 8.53 24.48
N VAL A 328 -0.44 8.72 23.45
CA VAL A 328 -0.07 9.38 22.19
C VAL A 328 0.55 10.77 22.46
N ASP A 329 -0.12 11.59 23.27
CA ASP A 329 0.37 12.92 23.66
C ASP A 329 1.72 12.86 24.38
N ARG A 330 1.90 11.88 25.28
CA ARG A 330 3.16 11.71 26.02
C ARG A 330 4.30 11.24 25.13
N ILE A 331 4.03 10.42 24.11
CA ILE A 331 5.05 10.02 23.12
C ILE A 331 5.47 11.25 22.32
N ASN A 332 4.52 12.03 21.81
CA ASN A 332 4.80 13.23 21.03
C ASN A 332 5.57 14.30 21.85
N ALA A 333 5.23 14.46 23.13
CA ALA A 333 5.90 15.42 24.00
C ALA A 333 7.32 14.99 24.40
N ASN A 334 7.58 13.69 24.55
CA ASN A 334 8.85 13.16 25.07
C ASN A 334 9.30 11.89 24.34
N PRO A 335 9.57 11.95 23.03
CA PRO A 335 9.87 10.76 22.23
C PRO A 335 11.09 10.00 22.76
N GLY A 336 12.12 10.71 23.25
CA GLY A 336 13.33 10.10 23.80
C GLY A 336 13.14 9.20 25.04
N ASN A 337 11.94 9.14 25.62
CA ASN A 337 11.58 8.19 26.69
C ASN A 337 10.90 6.92 26.16
N TYR A 338 10.86 6.73 24.84
CA TYR A 338 10.28 5.56 24.20
C TYR A 338 11.25 4.93 23.21
N TYR A 339 11.17 3.62 23.06
CA TYR A 339 12.00 2.87 22.13
C TYR A 339 11.18 1.81 21.41
N THR A 340 11.57 1.53 20.17
CA THR A 340 11.02 0.43 19.39
C THR A 340 11.89 -0.81 19.54
N ASN A 341 11.26 -1.97 19.45
CA ASN A 341 11.94 -3.25 19.54
C ASN A 341 11.38 -4.24 18.51
N LEU A 342 12.26 -5.04 17.91
CA LEU A 342 11.88 -6.20 17.11
C LEU A 342 12.30 -7.47 17.83
N HIS A 343 11.40 -8.44 17.90
CA HIS A 343 11.66 -9.75 18.48
C HIS A 343 11.70 -10.80 17.38
N THR A 344 12.49 -11.85 17.58
CA THR A 344 12.52 -13.04 16.71
C THR A 344 12.33 -14.29 17.56
N GLY A 345 12.18 -15.45 16.90
CA GLY A 345 12.16 -16.74 17.61
C GLY A 345 13.46 -17.00 18.41
N GLU A 346 14.60 -16.55 17.88
CA GLU A 346 15.91 -16.71 18.53
C GLU A 346 16.13 -15.70 19.67
N PHE A 347 15.64 -14.46 19.49
CA PHE A 347 15.79 -13.37 20.45
C PHE A 347 14.42 -12.90 20.96
N PRO A 348 13.72 -13.71 21.78
CA PRO A 348 12.39 -13.36 22.28
C PRO A 348 12.42 -12.19 23.28
N GLY A 349 13.59 -11.89 23.88
CA GLY A 349 13.78 -10.71 24.72
C GLY A 349 14.00 -9.41 23.93
N GLY A 350 14.20 -9.51 22.62
CA GLY A 350 14.52 -8.39 21.72
C GLY A 350 15.76 -8.70 20.88
N ALA A 351 15.60 -8.69 19.57
CA ALA A 351 16.68 -8.85 18.59
C ALA A 351 17.40 -7.52 18.37
N VAL A 352 16.63 -6.45 18.14
CA VAL A 352 17.17 -5.09 17.96
C VAL A 352 16.29 -4.05 18.64
N ARG A 353 16.93 -3.07 19.27
CA ARG A 353 16.30 -1.96 19.99
C ARG A 353 16.76 -0.63 19.43
N GLY A 354 15.84 0.33 19.28
CA GLY A 354 16.15 1.70 18.85
C GLY A 354 15.36 2.74 19.65
N GLN A 355 16.05 3.70 20.27
CA GLN A 355 15.39 4.81 20.96
C GLN A 355 14.80 5.81 19.95
N LEU A 356 13.57 6.31 20.20
CA LEU A 356 13.00 7.35 19.35
C LEU A 356 13.81 8.65 19.44
N SER A 357 14.04 9.25 18.29
CA SER A 357 14.73 10.52 18.11
C SER A 357 13.74 11.68 17.97
N PRO A 358 14.21 12.94 18.05
CA PRO A 358 13.37 14.10 17.80
C PRO A 358 12.65 14.04 16.45
N PRO A 359 11.48 14.71 16.34
CA PRO A 359 10.67 14.66 15.13
C PRO A 359 11.42 15.13 13.88
N VAL A 360 11.20 14.45 12.77
CA VAL A 360 11.63 14.83 11.42
C VAL A 360 10.42 15.08 10.53
N VAL A 361 10.59 15.87 9.47
CA VAL A 361 9.55 16.02 8.44
C VAL A 361 9.45 14.69 7.68
N PRO A 362 8.30 14.00 7.71
CA PRO A 362 8.15 12.74 7.01
C PRO A 362 8.20 12.97 5.51
N LYS A 363 8.82 12.04 4.78
CA LYS A 363 8.67 11.97 3.32
C LYS A 363 7.38 11.24 3.02
N SER A 364 6.61 11.74 2.06
CA SER A 364 5.41 11.04 1.58
C SER A 364 5.80 9.66 1.04
N PRO A 365 4.99 8.63 1.32
CA PRO A 365 5.16 7.35 0.65
C PRO A 365 4.82 7.45 -0.83
N ALA A 366 5.04 6.38 -1.58
CA ALA A 366 4.47 6.28 -2.92
C ALA A 366 2.93 6.37 -2.83
N LEU A 367 2.33 7.31 -3.55
CA LEU A 367 0.89 7.58 -3.52
C LEU A 367 0.24 7.00 -4.77
N ASN A 368 -0.91 6.35 -4.62
CA ASN A 368 -1.72 5.90 -5.75
C ASN A 368 -3.13 6.47 -5.60
N LEU A 369 -3.42 7.46 -6.44
CA LEU A 369 -4.56 8.34 -6.29
C LEU A 369 -5.42 8.33 -7.56
N ALA A 370 -6.70 8.01 -7.40
CA ALA A 370 -7.64 7.96 -8.51
C ALA A 370 -8.12 9.37 -8.92
N VAL A 371 -8.40 9.55 -10.21
CA VAL A 371 -9.16 10.70 -10.70
C VAL A 371 -10.61 10.58 -10.24
N VAL A 372 -11.07 11.55 -9.45
CA VAL A 372 -12.46 11.64 -8.95
C VAL A 372 -13.35 12.28 -10.03
N THR A 373 -12.90 13.39 -10.60
CA THR A 373 -13.53 14.00 -11.78
C THR A 373 -12.44 14.42 -12.76
N GLY A 374 -12.60 14.13 -14.05
CA GLY A 374 -11.55 14.41 -15.03
C GLY A 374 -12.11 14.66 -16.42
N ASN A 375 -11.67 15.74 -17.05
CA ASN A 375 -11.93 16.04 -18.46
C ASN A 375 -10.64 16.40 -19.18
N GLN A 376 -10.39 15.75 -20.31
CA GLN A 376 -9.45 16.24 -21.32
C GLN A 376 -10.14 17.35 -22.09
N ILE A 377 -9.47 18.48 -22.27
CA ILE A 377 -10.02 19.64 -22.97
C ILE A 377 -9.28 19.77 -24.28
N TYR A 378 -10.01 19.69 -25.38
CA TYR A 378 -9.48 19.85 -26.73
C TYR A 378 -9.97 21.15 -27.35
N GLN A 379 -9.13 21.77 -28.17
CA GLN A 379 -9.48 22.92 -28.98
C GLN A 379 -9.51 22.53 -30.45
N CYS A 380 -10.50 23.04 -31.18
CA CYS A 380 -10.51 22.93 -32.63
C CYS A 380 -9.44 23.86 -33.22
N THR A 381 -8.37 23.30 -33.79
CA THR A 381 -7.30 24.07 -34.41
C THR A 381 -7.12 23.67 -35.87
N SER A 382 -6.56 24.57 -36.67
CA SER A 382 -6.22 24.30 -38.06
C SER A 382 -4.74 23.97 -38.18
N LYS A 383 -4.41 22.90 -38.90
CA LYS A 383 -3.07 22.60 -39.37
C LYS A 383 -3.14 22.30 -40.87
N ASP A 384 -2.43 23.07 -41.67
CA ASP A 384 -2.39 22.94 -43.14
C ASP A 384 -3.79 22.97 -43.80
N GLY A 385 -4.70 23.78 -43.26
CA GLY A 385 -6.08 23.91 -43.74
C GLY A 385 -7.04 22.81 -43.27
N VAL A 386 -6.55 21.81 -42.52
CA VAL A 386 -7.37 20.76 -41.92
C VAL A 386 -7.67 21.10 -40.47
N PHE A 387 -8.95 21.13 -40.12
CA PHE A 387 -9.39 21.35 -38.74
C PHE A 387 -9.49 20.03 -37.98
N ALA A 388 -8.87 19.98 -36.80
CA ALA A 388 -8.96 18.83 -35.90
C ALA A 388 -8.86 19.29 -34.44
N PHE A 389 -9.32 18.44 -33.53
CA PHE A 389 -9.18 18.67 -32.11
C PHE A 389 -7.74 18.39 -31.66
N THR A 390 -7.07 19.39 -31.11
CA THR A 390 -5.75 19.27 -30.49
C THR A 390 -5.84 19.50 -28.99
N GLN A 391 -4.97 18.85 -28.20
CA GLN A 391 -4.96 19.01 -26.74
C GLN A 391 -4.79 20.49 -26.39
N LEU A 392 -5.71 21.01 -25.59
CA LEU A 392 -5.63 22.34 -25.02
C LEU A 392 -5.24 22.20 -23.55
N ASP A 393 -6.13 21.70 -22.71
CA ASP A 393 -5.97 21.69 -21.26
C ASP A 393 -6.45 20.36 -20.66
N VAL A 394 -6.31 20.20 -19.36
CA VAL A 394 -6.95 19.16 -18.56
C VAL A 394 -7.60 19.84 -17.36
N LYS A 395 -8.77 19.36 -16.96
CA LYS A 395 -9.38 19.76 -15.69
C LYS A 395 -9.73 18.51 -14.93
N ALA A 396 -8.95 18.18 -13.92
CA ALA A 396 -9.21 17.04 -13.07
C ALA A 396 -9.02 17.35 -11.59
N ARG A 397 -9.87 16.72 -10.78
CA ARG A 397 -9.73 16.59 -9.34
C ARG A 397 -9.35 15.15 -9.02
N ILE A 398 -8.24 14.98 -8.34
CA ILE A 398 -7.72 13.68 -7.89
C ILE A 398 -8.05 13.52 -6.40
N GLU A 399 -8.10 12.28 -5.91
CA GLU A 399 -8.21 11.96 -4.47
C GLU A 399 -7.26 12.83 -3.62
N GLY A 400 -7.66 13.16 -2.40
CA GLY A 400 -6.90 14.08 -1.55
C GLY A 400 -6.99 15.54 -1.99
N ASP A 401 -8.02 15.87 -2.78
CA ASP A 401 -8.33 17.24 -3.16
C ASP A 401 -7.20 17.92 -3.98
N ILE A 402 -6.58 17.13 -4.86
CA ILE A 402 -5.47 17.56 -5.70
C ILE A 402 -6.00 18.08 -7.03
N ASP A 403 -5.61 19.30 -7.41
CA ASP A 403 -5.91 19.89 -8.71
C ASP A 403 -4.90 19.45 -9.76
N HIS A 404 -5.39 19.03 -10.93
CA HIS A 404 -4.58 18.71 -12.10
C HIS A 404 -5.01 19.53 -13.32
N THR A 405 -4.10 20.35 -13.81
CA THR A 405 -4.26 21.25 -14.96
C THR A 405 -2.95 21.34 -15.76
N PHE A 406 -2.91 22.11 -16.83
CA PHE A 406 -1.65 22.61 -17.37
C PHE A 406 -1.26 23.94 -16.69
N VAL A 407 0.05 24.19 -16.53
CA VAL A 407 0.56 25.47 -15.97
C VAL A 407 0.08 26.66 -16.79
N ASN A 408 0.08 26.50 -18.11
CA ASN A 408 -0.54 27.43 -19.05
C ASN A 408 -1.33 26.60 -20.07
N LYS A 409 -2.61 26.94 -20.23
CA LYS A 409 -3.61 26.18 -21.00
C LYS A 409 -3.28 26.00 -22.48
N THR A 410 -2.45 26.85 -23.07
CA THR A 410 -2.11 26.74 -24.51
C THR A 410 -0.71 26.20 -24.74
N ALA A 411 0.16 26.28 -23.72
CA ALA A 411 1.54 25.84 -23.78
C ALA A 411 2.13 25.75 -22.36
N GLY A 412 2.17 24.55 -21.78
CA GLY A 412 2.79 24.31 -20.48
C GLY A 412 2.88 22.82 -20.18
N PRO A 413 3.70 22.41 -19.20
CA PRO A 413 3.66 21.05 -18.69
C PRO A 413 2.37 20.83 -17.87
N PRO A 414 1.88 19.58 -17.77
CA PRO A 414 0.89 19.24 -16.75
C PRO A 414 1.42 19.57 -15.35
N GLN A 415 0.53 19.97 -14.46
CA GLN A 415 0.79 20.30 -13.07
C GLN A 415 -0.18 19.56 -12.15
N TRP A 416 0.29 19.25 -10.94
CA TRP A 416 -0.51 18.75 -9.83
C TRP A 416 -0.25 19.64 -8.61
N VAL A 417 -1.32 20.11 -7.97
CA VAL A 417 -1.26 21.01 -6.82
C VAL A 417 -2.09 20.41 -5.69
N ALA A 418 -1.44 20.12 -4.56
CA ALA A 418 -2.11 19.60 -3.37
C ALA A 418 -2.60 20.73 -2.45
N PRO A 419 -3.61 20.49 -1.59
CA PRO A 419 -4.14 21.50 -0.66
C PRO A 419 -3.09 22.06 0.33
N ASP A 420 -2.05 21.29 0.65
CA ASP A 420 -0.96 21.73 1.52
C ASP A 420 -0.02 22.76 0.84
N GLY A 421 -0.19 23.00 -0.46
CA GLY A 421 0.62 23.91 -1.28
C GLY A 421 1.87 23.28 -1.89
N SER A 422 2.11 21.98 -1.68
CA SER A 422 3.07 21.22 -2.47
C SER A 422 2.55 21.04 -3.90
N ALA A 423 3.44 21.13 -4.88
CA ALA A 423 3.07 21.04 -6.29
C ALA A 423 4.23 20.55 -7.15
N VAL A 424 3.90 19.86 -8.24
CA VAL A 424 4.83 19.31 -9.22
C VAL A 424 4.33 19.53 -10.64
N THR A 425 5.25 19.72 -11.58
CA THR A 425 4.99 19.63 -13.02
C THR A 425 5.60 18.37 -13.61
N GLY A 426 5.08 17.90 -14.74
CA GLY A 426 5.54 16.67 -15.37
C GLY A 426 6.06 16.87 -16.80
N ALA A 427 7.19 16.26 -17.13
CA ALA A 427 7.67 16.10 -18.50
C ALA A 427 7.53 14.63 -18.92
N VAL A 428 6.88 14.35 -20.05
CA VAL A 428 6.67 12.97 -20.53
C VAL A 428 8.00 12.29 -20.80
N ALA A 429 8.27 11.19 -20.10
CA ALA A 429 9.43 10.34 -20.32
C ALA A 429 9.07 9.17 -21.26
N THR A 430 7.93 8.51 -21.01
CA THR A 430 7.42 7.45 -21.89
C THR A 430 5.92 7.60 -22.08
N LYS A 431 5.45 7.08 -23.21
CA LYS A 431 4.05 7.11 -23.63
C LYS A 431 3.67 5.74 -24.19
N THR A 432 2.72 5.08 -23.55
CA THR A 432 2.28 3.73 -23.90
C THR A 432 0.82 3.75 -24.33
N PRO A 433 0.47 3.28 -25.54
CA PRO A 433 -0.93 3.14 -25.95
C PRO A 433 -1.73 2.25 -24.99
N ASN A 434 -3.00 2.59 -24.73
CA ASN A 434 -3.91 1.80 -23.90
C ASN A 434 -5.22 1.49 -24.65
N GLY A 435 -5.07 0.97 -25.86
CA GLY A 435 -6.16 0.82 -26.82
C GLY A 435 -6.65 2.16 -27.39
N ASP A 436 -7.53 2.10 -28.38
CA ASP A 436 -7.96 3.29 -29.15
C ASP A 436 -9.02 4.13 -28.43
N ALA A 437 -9.67 3.58 -27.40
CA ALA A 437 -10.73 4.24 -26.64
C ALA A 437 -10.21 5.04 -25.42
N ASN A 438 -8.92 4.92 -25.10
CA ASN A 438 -8.35 5.51 -23.88
C ASN A 438 -7.13 6.38 -24.21
N ILE A 439 -6.97 7.48 -23.48
CA ILE A 439 -5.73 8.26 -23.57
C ILE A 439 -4.53 7.39 -23.17
N PRO A 440 -3.35 7.62 -23.76
CA PRO A 440 -2.15 6.84 -23.45
C PRO A 440 -1.76 6.91 -21.97
N GLU A 441 -1.25 5.80 -21.47
CA GLU A 441 -0.56 5.76 -20.18
C GLU A 441 0.79 6.46 -20.29
N LEU A 442 1.22 7.13 -19.22
CA LEU A 442 2.42 7.96 -19.22
C LEU A 442 3.31 7.62 -18.03
N VAL A 443 4.61 7.67 -18.26
CA VAL A 443 5.60 7.94 -17.20
C VAL A 443 6.10 9.35 -17.42
N LEU A 444 6.08 10.17 -16.38
CA LEU A 444 6.54 11.56 -16.40
C LEU A 444 7.66 11.76 -15.38
N ASN A 445 8.67 12.54 -15.79
CA ASN A 445 9.65 13.11 -14.87
C ASN A 445 9.02 14.30 -14.15
N ALA A 446 8.98 14.25 -12.82
CA ALA A 446 8.42 15.33 -12.01
C ALA A 446 9.47 16.42 -11.75
N THR A 447 9.00 17.66 -11.64
CA THR A 447 9.77 18.81 -11.17
C THR A 447 8.95 19.55 -10.13
N GLN A 448 9.49 19.72 -8.92
CA GLN A 448 8.81 20.43 -7.85
C GLN A 448 8.65 21.92 -8.23
N THR A 449 7.44 22.44 -8.02
CA THR A 449 7.10 23.86 -8.28
C THR A 449 6.41 24.53 -7.11
N GLY A 450 5.88 23.76 -6.15
CA GLY A 450 5.26 24.27 -4.92
C GLY A 450 6.20 24.21 -3.72
N LYS A 451 5.62 24.17 -2.51
CA LYS A 451 6.37 24.07 -1.25
C LYS A 451 7.32 22.86 -1.25
N PRO A 452 8.51 22.99 -0.62
CA PRO A 452 9.49 21.90 -0.48
C PRO A 452 9.15 20.89 0.61
N SER A 453 7.97 21.00 1.20
CA SER A 453 7.40 20.08 2.18
C SER A 453 5.96 19.78 1.78
N GLY A 454 5.42 18.66 2.27
CA GLY A 454 4.06 18.21 1.95
C GLY A 454 4.04 17.06 0.95
N LEU A 455 2.85 16.78 0.44
CA LEU A 455 2.49 15.58 -0.30
C LEU A 455 3.43 15.30 -1.47
N PHE A 456 3.77 16.31 -2.25
CA PHE A 456 4.61 16.16 -3.45
C PHE A 456 6.09 16.51 -3.28
N ALA A 457 6.54 16.81 -2.06
CA ALA A 457 7.91 17.29 -1.81
C ALA A 457 9.01 16.30 -2.25
N SER A 458 8.74 15.00 -2.18
CA SER A 458 9.69 13.95 -2.60
C SER A 458 9.43 13.44 -4.01
N THR A 459 8.38 13.88 -4.71
CA THR A 459 7.99 13.27 -5.99
C THR A 459 9.01 13.57 -7.09
N THR A 460 9.60 12.53 -7.67
CA THR A 460 10.56 12.60 -8.78
C THR A 460 9.99 12.02 -10.08
N GLN A 461 8.96 11.18 -9.99
CA GLN A 461 8.25 10.58 -11.11
C GLN A 461 6.75 10.52 -10.86
N ILE A 462 5.97 10.61 -11.94
CA ILE A 462 4.50 10.48 -11.91
C ILE A 462 4.11 9.50 -13.00
N LEU A 463 3.27 8.53 -12.67
CA LEU A 463 2.69 7.63 -13.66
C LEU A 463 1.21 7.95 -13.80
N ARG A 464 0.71 7.97 -15.04
CA ARG A 464 -0.72 7.96 -15.34
C ARG A 464 -1.06 6.60 -15.92
N LEU A 465 -1.76 5.79 -15.13
CA LEU A 465 -2.06 4.38 -15.42
C LEU A 465 -3.57 4.14 -15.43
N ASN A 466 -3.99 2.95 -15.87
CA ASN A 466 -5.38 2.50 -15.82
C ASN A 466 -6.35 3.52 -16.47
N THR A 467 -5.92 4.15 -17.56
CA THR A 467 -6.68 5.20 -18.22
C THR A 467 -7.97 4.65 -18.84
N GLN A 468 -9.05 5.42 -18.72
CA GLN A 468 -10.34 5.13 -19.36
C GLN A 468 -10.88 6.39 -20.01
N GLY A 469 -11.20 6.35 -21.31
CA GLY A 469 -11.74 7.49 -22.05
C GLY A 469 -10.72 8.61 -22.28
N GLY A 470 -11.24 9.83 -22.44
CA GLY A 470 -10.46 11.05 -22.66
C GLY A 470 -9.91 11.26 -24.07
N VAL A 471 -10.17 10.36 -25.03
CA VAL A 471 -9.64 10.47 -26.40
C VAL A 471 -10.29 11.63 -27.14
N ALA A 472 -9.50 12.40 -27.90
CA ALA A 472 -10.01 13.48 -28.73
C ALA A 472 -11.09 12.97 -29.70
N PRO A 473 -12.20 13.71 -29.93
CA PRO A 473 -13.19 13.30 -30.91
C PRO A 473 -12.56 13.16 -32.30
N ALA A 474 -12.90 12.07 -32.99
CA ALA A 474 -12.43 11.81 -34.34
C ALA A 474 -13.12 12.72 -35.37
N GLY A 475 -12.44 12.95 -36.50
CA GLY A 475 -12.99 13.73 -37.62
C GLY A 475 -12.63 15.22 -37.57
N THR A 476 -13.22 15.98 -38.49
CA THR A 476 -13.04 17.43 -38.59
C THR A 476 -13.88 18.17 -37.57
N CYS A 477 -13.38 19.29 -37.06
CA CYS A 477 -14.11 20.18 -36.16
C CYS A 477 -14.39 21.54 -36.81
N ASP A 478 -15.37 22.27 -36.29
CA ASP A 478 -15.68 23.64 -36.71
C ASP A 478 -15.30 24.62 -35.58
N PRO A 479 -14.31 25.52 -35.78
CA PRO A 479 -13.89 26.45 -34.74
C PRO A 479 -14.94 27.50 -34.37
N ALA A 480 -15.94 27.76 -35.22
CA ALA A 480 -17.03 28.69 -34.94
C ALA A 480 -18.17 28.01 -34.17
N ALA A 481 -18.53 26.78 -34.55
CA ALA A 481 -19.61 26.04 -33.88
C ALA A 481 -19.17 25.30 -32.61
N GLN A 482 -17.95 24.75 -32.61
CA GLN A 482 -17.41 23.93 -31.52
C GLN A 482 -15.92 24.24 -31.27
N PRO A 483 -15.60 25.43 -30.73
CA PRO A 483 -14.22 25.86 -30.51
C PRO A 483 -13.46 24.97 -29.54
N THR A 484 -14.14 24.39 -28.55
CA THR A 484 -13.57 23.45 -27.59
C THR A 484 -14.53 22.32 -27.26
N VAL A 485 -13.99 21.19 -26.80
CA VAL A 485 -14.76 20.04 -26.32
C VAL A 485 -14.09 19.46 -25.08
N GLN A 486 -14.92 19.02 -24.14
CA GLN A 486 -14.47 18.32 -22.93
C GLN A 486 -14.82 16.84 -23.07
N VAL A 487 -13.81 15.98 -22.91
CA VAL A 487 -13.98 14.53 -22.98
C VAL A 487 -13.67 13.93 -21.60
N PRO A 488 -14.65 13.30 -20.93
CA PRO A 488 -14.44 12.69 -19.63
C PRO A 488 -13.35 11.61 -19.67
N TYR A 489 -12.54 11.53 -18.61
CA TYR A 489 -11.57 10.46 -18.45
C TYR A 489 -11.43 10.03 -16.98
N LYS A 490 -10.99 8.79 -16.78
CA LYS A 490 -10.49 8.28 -15.50
C LYS A 490 -9.04 7.83 -15.67
N ALA A 491 -8.28 7.84 -14.58
CA ALA A 491 -6.94 7.30 -14.49
C ALA A 491 -6.55 7.14 -13.02
N ASP A 492 -5.53 6.33 -12.79
CA ASP A 492 -4.78 6.32 -11.54
C ASP A 492 -3.50 7.13 -11.73
N TYR A 493 -3.19 8.00 -10.77
CA TYR A 493 -1.91 8.70 -10.70
C TYR A 493 -1.05 8.12 -9.59
N VAL A 494 0.12 7.61 -9.97
CA VAL A 494 1.11 7.12 -9.02
C VAL A 494 2.24 8.14 -8.87
N PHE A 495 2.41 8.71 -7.68
CA PHE A 495 3.47 9.68 -7.36
C PHE A 495 4.58 8.97 -6.59
N ILE A 496 5.80 9.02 -7.13
CA ILE A 496 6.93 8.23 -6.66
C ILE A 496 8.14 9.14 -6.44
N GLY A 497 8.88 8.90 -5.35
CA GLY A 497 9.99 9.72 -4.88
C GLY A 497 11.25 8.98 -4.51
#